data_AF-A0A7Y0S126-F1
#
_entry.id   AF-A0A7Y0S126-F1
#
_cell.length_a   1.000
_cell.length_b   1.000
_cell.length_c   1.000
_cell.angle_alpha   90.00
_cell.angle_beta   90.00
_cell.angle_gamma   90.00
#
_symmetry.space_group_name_H-M   'P 1'
#
loop_
_entity.id
_entity.type
_entity.pdbx_description
1 polymer ?
#
loop_
_entity_poly.entity_id
_entity_poly.type
_entity_poly.pdbx_seq_one_letter_code
_entity_poly.pdbx_strand_id
1 'polypeptide(L)'
;QKEDILLAPVESNVIPLPHQLKALDKAMSRKQVRYLFADEVGLGKTIEAGLVMRELKLRGMAKRILVCAPKGLVSQWVSEMSTHFGESF
;
A
#
# COMPACT_ATOMS: atom_id res chain seq x y z
N GLN A 1 -5.89 8.25 23.11
CA GLN A 1 -5.15 7.80 21.91
C GLN A 1 -6.15 6.98 21.12
N LYS A 2 -6.56 7.45 19.94
CA LYS A 2 -7.52 6.73 19.11
C LYS A 2 -6.74 5.58 18.48
N GLU A 3 -7.09 4.34 18.78
CA GLU A 3 -6.59 3.20 18.00
C GLU A 3 -7.04 3.46 16.56
N ASP A 4 -6.08 3.79 15.71
CA ASP A 4 -6.35 4.15 14.33
C ASP A 4 -6.53 2.85 13.56
N ILE A 5 -7.76 2.34 13.54
CA ILE A 5 -8.10 1.08 12.88
C ILE A 5 -7.65 1.16 11.42
N LEU A 6 -6.80 0.22 11.01
CA LEU A 6 -6.34 0.09 9.63
C LEU A 6 -7.48 -0.47 8.77
N LEU A 7 -7.88 0.28 7.75
CA LEU A 7 -9.04 -0.05 6.90
C LEU A 7 -8.64 -0.93 5.71
N ALA A 8 -7.44 -0.71 5.16
CA ALA A 8 -6.95 -1.39 3.97
C ALA A 8 -6.84 -2.92 4.13
N PRO A 9 -6.37 -3.48 5.26
CA PRO A 9 -6.36 -4.94 5.47
C PRO A 9 -7.76 -5.59 5.46
N VAL A 10 -8.79 -4.83 5.83
CA VAL A 10 -10.19 -5.33 5.91
C VAL A 10 -10.86 -5.27 4.54
N GLU A 11 -10.52 -4.28 3.73
CA GLU A 11 -11.16 -3.94 2.45
C GLU A 11 -10.36 -4.40 1.21
N SER A 12 -9.22 -5.08 1.38
CA SER A 12 -8.40 -5.59 0.27
C SER A 12 -8.44 -7.11 0.19
N ASN A 13 -8.23 -7.67 -1.00
CA ASN A 13 -8.18 -9.11 -1.23
C ASN A 13 -6.79 -9.69 -0.88
N VAL A 14 -6.18 -9.19 0.18
CA VAL A 14 -4.83 -9.57 0.63
C VAL A 14 -4.93 -10.03 2.08
N ILE A 15 -4.25 -11.13 2.41
CA ILE A 15 -3.96 -11.49 3.79
C ILE A 15 -2.56 -10.92 4.11
N PRO A 16 -2.44 -9.71 4.70
CA PRO A 16 -1.15 -9.08 4.90
C PRO A 16 -0.32 -9.83 5.94
N LEU A 17 0.98 -9.91 5.71
CA LEU A 17 1.91 -10.48 6.68
C LEU A 17 2.11 -9.51 7.86
N PRO A 18 2.47 -10.01 9.06
CA PRO A 18 2.63 -9.15 10.25
C PRO A 18 3.61 -7.98 10.07
N HIS A 19 4.65 -8.14 9.25
CA HIS A 19 5.59 -7.04 8.96
C HIS A 19 4.97 -5.97 8.05
N GLN A 20 4.11 -6.37 7.10
CA GLN A 20 3.42 -5.45 6.19
C GLN A 20 2.40 -4.59 6.95
N LEU A 21 1.72 -5.17 7.95
CA LEU A 21 0.85 -4.41 8.87
C LEU A 21 1.64 -3.38 9.67
N LYS A 22 2.82 -3.74 10.18
CA LYS A 22 3.71 -2.80 10.88
C LYS A 22 4.21 -1.69 9.95
N ALA A 23 4.51 -2.02 8.70
CA ALA A 23 4.93 -1.04 7.70
C ALA A 23 3.80 -0.05 7.39
N LEU A 24 2.56 -0.55 7.25
CA LEU A 24 1.36 0.27 7.07
C LEU A 24 1.12 1.19 8.28
N ASP A 25 1.09 0.66 9.50
CA ASP A 25 0.89 1.44 10.72
C ASP A 25 1.94 2.56 10.84
N LYS A 26 3.20 2.23 10.59
CA LYS A 26 4.29 3.20 10.62
C LYS A 26 4.17 4.27 9.52
N ALA A 27 3.73 3.89 8.32
CA ALA A 27 3.45 4.84 7.25
C ALA A 27 2.32 5.82 7.61
N MET A 28 1.26 5.32 8.28
CA MET A 28 0.09 6.11 8.67
C MET A 28 0.28 6.93 9.95
N SER A 29 1.25 6.58 10.80
CA SER A 29 1.56 7.31 12.04
C SER A 29 2.00 8.77 11.82
N ARG A 30 2.34 9.16 10.58
CA ARG A 30 2.80 10.51 10.22
C ARG A 30 1.72 11.26 9.45
N LYS A 31 1.55 12.54 9.79
CA LYS A 31 0.63 13.46 9.09
C LYS A 31 0.92 13.58 7.58
N GLN A 32 2.18 13.42 7.19
CA GLN A 32 2.60 13.33 5.79
C GLN A 32 3.32 11.98 5.58
N VAL A 33 2.76 11.15 4.70
CA VAL A 33 3.30 9.83 4.40
C VAL A 33 4.50 9.96 3.48
N ARG A 34 5.71 9.83 4.04
CA ARG A 34 6.99 9.75 3.32
C ARG A 34 7.75 8.56 3.88
N TYR A 35 7.79 7.46 3.13
CA TYR A 35 8.34 6.19 3.59
C TYR A 35 9.18 5.54 2.49
N LEU A 36 10.22 4.82 2.91
CA LEU A 36 11.07 4.00 2.06
C LEU A 36 10.94 2.55 2.52
N PHE A 37 10.38 1.70 1.67
CA PHE A 37 10.36 0.26 1.89
C PHE A 37 11.69 -0.31 1.41
N ALA A 38 12.56 -0.71 2.35
CA ALA A 38 13.93 -1.12 2.07
C ALA A 38 14.19 -2.58 2.45
N ASP A 39 13.13 -3.38 2.59
CA ASP A 39 13.22 -4.79 2.95
C ASP A 39 13.89 -5.62 1.83
N GLU A 40 14.12 -6.91 2.04
CA GLU A 40 14.70 -7.81 1.04
C GLU A 40 13.81 -7.97 -0.21
N VAL A 41 14.44 -8.23 -1.36
CA VAL A 41 13.73 -8.53 -2.62
C VAL A 41 12.81 -9.74 -2.43
N GLY A 42 11.57 -9.64 -2.90
CA GLY A 42 10.58 -10.73 -2.77
C GLY A 42 9.68 -10.67 -1.54
N LEU A 43 9.90 -9.76 -0.59
CA LEU A 43 9.05 -9.61 0.61
C LEU A 43 7.71 -8.87 0.36
N GLY A 44 7.36 -8.59 -0.89
CA GLY A 44 6.06 -8.00 -1.23
C GLY A 44 5.97 -6.49 -0.97
N LYS A 45 7.06 -5.73 -1.19
CA LYS A 45 7.04 -4.25 -1.10
C LYS A 45 5.96 -3.58 -1.96
N THR A 46 5.62 -4.18 -3.09
CA THR A 46 4.52 -3.70 -3.95
C THR A 46 3.16 -3.81 -3.24
N ILE A 47 2.93 -4.89 -2.51
CA ILE A 47 1.74 -5.08 -1.67
C ILE A 47 1.72 -4.08 -0.51
N GLU A 48 2.86 -3.84 0.15
CA GLU A 48 2.96 -2.83 1.21
C GLU A 48 2.63 -1.42 0.71
N ALA A 49 3.17 -1.05 -0.47
CA ALA A 49 2.83 0.21 -1.12
C ALA A 49 1.34 0.28 -1.50
N GLY A 50 0.76 -0.83 -1.97
CA GLY A 50 -0.67 -0.94 -2.28
C GLY A 50 -1.57 -0.79 -1.05
N LEU A 51 -1.16 -1.36 0.10
CA LEU A 51 -1.86 -1.20 1.38
C LEU A 51 -1.87 0.27 1.82
N VAL A 52 -0.73 0.95 1.75
CA VAL A 52 -0.64 2.39 2.07
C VAL A 52 -1.48 3.22 1.11
N MET A 53 -1.42 2.92 -0.19
CA MET A 53 -2.22 3.57 -1.20
C MET A 53 -3.73 3.42 -0.91
N ARG A 54 -4.19 2.20 -0.65
CA ARG A 54 -5.60 1.91 -0.35
C ARG A 54 -6.06 2.63 0.91
N GLU A 55 -5.25 2.61 1.97
CA GLU A 55 -5.55 3.29 3.22
C GLU A 55 -5.71 4.81 3.00
N LEU A 56 -4.80 5.42 2.24
CA LEU A 56 -4.86 6.85 1.91
C LEU A 56 -6.12 7.21 1.10
N LYS A 57 -6.57 6.34 0.18
CA LYS A 57 -7.82 6.54 -0.55
C LYS A 57 -9.04 6.41 0.36
N LEU A 58 -9.09 5.36 1.19
CA LEU A 58 -10.20 5.10 2.12
C LEU A 58 -10.36 6.24 3.14
N ARG A 59 -9.25 6.84 3.57
CA ARG A 59 -9.24 8.02 4.46
C ARG A 59 -9.51 9.35 3.73
N GLY A 60 -9.67 9.34 2.40
CA GLY A 60 -9.86 10.55 1.59
C GLY A 60 -8.62 11.46 1.52
N MET A 61 -7.46 10.97 1.95
CA MET A 61 -6.19 11.72 1.97
C MET A 61 -5.52 11.77 0.60
N ALA A 62 -5.78 10.79 -0.26
CA ALA A 62 -5.29 10.76 -1.64
C ALA A 62 -6.44 10.60 -2.63
N LYS A 63 -6.52 11.52 -3.60
CA LYS A 63 -7.48 11.47 -4.72
C LYS A 63 -6.86 11.00 -6.03
N ARG A 64 -5.54 11.15 -6.17
CA ARG A 64 -4.76 10.78 -7.35
C ARG A 64 -3.48 10.11 -6.89
N ILE A 65 -3.09 9.04 -7.56
CA ILE A 65 -1.90 8.27 -7.29
C ILE A 65 -1.09 8.18 -8.58
N LEU A 66 0.22 8.33 -8.48
CA LEU A 66 1.17 8.12 -9.56
C LEU A 66 2.14 7.05 -9.12
N VAL A 67 2.25 5.98 -9.90
CA VAL A 67 3.28 4.94 -9.73
C VAL A 67 4.35 5.17 -10.79
N CYS A 68 5.57 5.46 -10.35
CA CYS A 68 6.73 5.56 -11.22
C CYS A 68 7.59 4.29 -11.07
N ALA A 69 7.65 3.48 -12.12
CA ALA A 69 8.40 2.23 -12.12
C ALA A 69 9.21 2.05 -13.43
N PRO A 70 10.33 1.30 -13.41
CA PRO A 70 11.03 0.87 -14.62
C PRO A 70 10.09 0.12 -15.57
N LYS A 71 10.30 0.24 -16.88
CA LYS A 71 9.43 -0.35 -17.92
C LYS A 71 9.07 -1.83 -17.67
N GLY A 72 10.04 -2.64 -17.22
CA GLY A 72 9.84 -4.07 -16.97
C GLY A 72 8.94 -4.39 -15.77
N LEU A 73 8.71 -3.44 -14.87
CA LEU A 73 7.89 -3.63 -13.66
C LEU A 73 6.48 -3.04 -13.80
N VAL A 74 6.21 -2.24 -14.85
CA VAL A 74 4.92 -1.57 -15.02
C VAL A 74 3.76 -2.56 -15.07
N SER A 75 3.89 -3.64 -15.87
CA SER A 75 2.85 -4.67 -15.99
C SER A 75 2.57 -5.38 -14.66
N GLN A 76 3.62 -5.64 -13.88
CA GLN A 76 3.49 -6.25 -12.57
C GLN A 76 2.71 -5.33 -11.61
N TRP A 77 3.04 -4.04 -11.57
CA TRP A 77 2.30 -3.07 -10.76
C TRP A 77 0.82 -3.02 -11.16
N VAL A 78 0.51 -2.91 -12.45
CA VAL A 78 -0.89 -2.90 -12.92
C VAL A 78 -1.63 -4.18 -12.51
N SER A 79 -1.01 -5.35 -12.68
CA SER A 79 -1.61 -6.64 -12.33
C SER A 79 -1.85 -6.76 -10.82
N GLU A 80 -0.87 -6.43 -9.99
CA GLU A 80 -0.99 -6.52 -8.53
C GLU A 80 -2.02 -5.53 -8.00
N MET A 81 -2.03 -4.29 -8.49
CA MET A 81 -2.99 -3.26 -8.07
C MET A 81 -4.43 -3.64 -8.45
N SER A 82 -4.63 -4.19 -9.65
CA SER A 82 -5.94 -4.68 -10.07
C SER A 82 -6.38 -5.89 -9.24
N THR A 83 -5.49 -6.87 -9.03
CA THR A 83 -5.84 -8.16 -8.39
C THR A 83 -6.13 -7.99 -6.90
N HIS A 84 -5.31 -7.21 -6.21
CA HIS A 84 -5.32 -7.13 -4.76
C HIS A 84 -6.12 -5.95 -4.21
N PHE A 85 -6.18 -4.84 -4.96
CA PHE A 85 -6.75 -3.58 -4.49
C PHE A 85 -7.90 -3.06 -5.37
N GLY A 86 -8.20 -3.74 -6.49
CA GLY A 86 -9.26 -3.33 -7.41
C GLY A 86 -8.99 -1.99 -8.10
N GLU A 87 -7.73 -1.59 -8.21
CA GLU A 87 -7.33 -0.30 -8.77
C GLU A 87 -6.96 -0.44 -10.25
N SER A 88 -7.56 0.41 -11.09
CA SER A 88 -7.19 0.56 -12.50
C SER A 88 -6.19 1.72 -12.66
N PHE A 89 -5.04 1.40 -13.23
CA PHE A 89 -3.94 2.33 -13.53
C PHE A 89 -3.80 2.56 -15.03
#